data_AF-A0ABD6ERK0-F1
#
_entry.id   AF-A0ABD6ERK0-F1
#
_cell.length_a   1.000
_cell.length_b   1.000
_cell.length_c   1.000
_cell.angle_alpha   90.00
_cell.angle_beta   90.00
_cell.angle_gamma   90.00
#
_symmetry.space_group_name_H-M   'P 1'
#
loop_
_entity.id
_entity.type
_entity.pdbx_description
1 polymer ?
#
loop_
_entity_poly.entity_id
_entity_poly.type
_entity_poly.pdbx_seq_one_letter_code
_entity_poly.pdbx_strand_id
1 'polypeptide(L)'
;MEDGAQLNFKVPPPSIDFTLPSPPIGQSQNPVVDPPWMPHVKTKVEELSLKEEEQATSQTIMTMTRTRRKQKQEMVRKAVIEAEEKQCLLRQKFPLRATAVIQQAAYEPALFHHQATTQMNAEGSGEEADGHPSSTRQQMPVAQPLLPSSLLAVVPSIIEMLDDVQVDSDGISVSDVAKKVIWSCICEDPALFLRHFLEKLTNRDRQSTTFDFHSTSRWEYLMSLLRKLILRFRPIPNQTAYTLLNYLFGFVMFYVRSPCEGSDRAIGMALSITWLVAPNVHGLYFKDLKQTLKKEQCDQALMITANVPSAKKIIVHGPDSGVGGIPAQFPIHEDTQFQQLLTDSLEFFNIPENEVGSYFLVDTKTNLVHVPTYYVRDFYFFHRSFYPQISLMKIDVDEAHLRMRTMAFNQKFIECGKVLLTYDSLKHSVPAVIPQRIFFLHDEFTHLPSFPRKSLETCFGMYNGPMGCELQAMDAMHKHLWAKLMADMFEKMENAFMFGDLHLFINVINGVVLMHCEDVIILRRCMATYISMAVHFNTLFATQGFFLIMPTILRCY
;
A
#
# COMPACT_ATOMS: atom_id res chain seq x y z
N MET A 1 40.48 -4.60 -19.55
CA MET A 1 39.01 -4.42 -19.59
C MET A 1 38.39 -4.32 -18.20
N GLU A 2 39.08 -4.73 -17.13
CA GLU A 2 38.56 -4.67 -15.76
C GLU A 2 38.85 -3.32 -15.06
N ASP A 3 40.00 -2.71 -15.32
CA ASP A 3 40.33 -1.38 -14.77
C ASP A 3 39.41 -0.29 -15.34
N GLY A 4 38.67 0.38 -14.45
CA GLY A 4 37.74 1.46 -14.79
C GLY A 4 36.36 1.01 -15.28
N ALA A 5 36.12 -0.29 -15.50
CA ALA A 5 34.81 -0.80 -15.91
C ALA A 5 33.72 -0.49 -14.86
N GLN A 6 34.03 -0.63 -13.58
CA GLN A 6 33.11 -0.28 -12.49
C GLN A 6 32.75 1.22 -12.45
N LEU A 7 33.60 2.11 -13.00
CA LEU A 7 33.29 3.53 -13.12
C LEU A 7 32.43 3.84 -14.36
N ASN A 8 32.62 3.07 -15.45
CA ASN A 8 31.91 3.26 -16.72
C ASN A 8 30.54 2.56 -16.78
N PHE A 9 30.34 1.47 -16.03
CA PHE A 9 29.08 0.72 -15.99
C PHE A 9 28.19 1.07 -14.77
N LYS A 10 28.61 2.03 -13.93
CA LYS A 10 27.82 2.46 -12.80
C LYS A 10 26.61 3.26 -13.29
N VAL A 11 25.47 2.59 -13.34
CA VAL A 11 24.20 3.27 -13.56
C VAL A 11 23.82 3.96 -12.24
N PRO A 12 23.56 5.28 -12.22
CA PRO A 12 23.09 5.95 -11.01
C PRO A 12 21.75 5.33 -10.56
N PRO A 13 21.24 5.61 -9.36
CA PRO A 13 19.86 5.27 -9.03
C PRO A 13 18.85 5.89 -10.03
N PRO A 14 17.62 5.38 -10.13
CA PRO A 14 16.55 6.05 -10.88
C PRO A 14 16.42 7.51 -10.44
N SER A 15 16.47 8.43 -11.39
CA SER A 15 16.28 9.86 -11.15
C SER A 15 14.78 10.12 -11.03
N ILE A 16 14.24 10.02 -9.82
CA ILE A 16 12.83 10.31 -9.52
C ILE A 16 12.68 11.71 -8.89
N ASP A 17 11.54 12.35 -9.15
CA ASP A 17 11.25 13.70 -8.66
C ASP A 17 10.54 13.72 -7.29
N PHE A 18 10.42 12.54 -6.65
CA PHE A 18 9.69 12.35 -5.41
C PHE A 18 10.49 11.56 -4.38
N THR A 19 10.10 11.67 -3.12
CA THR A 19 10.75 10.95 -2.02
C THR A 19 10.00 9.67 -1.70
N LEU A 20 10.73 8.62 -1.31
CA LEU A 20 10.15 7.38 -0.81
C LEU A 20 9.73 7.51 0.68
N PRO A 21 8.82 6.66 1.19
CA PRO A 21 8.47 6.61 2.60
C PRO A 21 9.70 6.37 3.50
N SER A 22 9.78 7.04 4.66
CA SER A 22 10.88 6.86 5.62
C SER A 22 10.41 6.59 7.06
N PRO A 23 10.58 5.36 7.59
CA PRO A 23 11.31 4.24 6.99
C PRO A 23 10.55 3.60 5.81
N PRO A 24 11.25 2.85 4.93
CA PRO A 24 10.60 2.04 3.92
C PRO A 24 9.64 1.02 4.53
N ILE A 25 8.57 0.72 3.82
CA ILE A 25 7.52 -0.18 4.29
C ILE A 25 7.79 -1.61 3.81
N GLY A 26 7.73 -2.55 4.75
CA GLY A 26 8.03 -3.96 4.52
C GLY A 26 9.54 -4.26 4.50
N GLN A 27 9.89 -5.47 4.07
CA GLN A 27 11.25 -5.96 4.00
C GLN A 27 11.61 -6.31 2.55
N SER A 28 12.80 -5.89 2.10
CA SER A 28 13.26 -6.13 0.73
C SER A 28 13.49 -7.61 0.44
N GLN A 29 14.01 -8.36 1.40
CA GLN A 29 14.42 -9.74 1.19
C GLN A 29 14.22 -10.58 2.44
N ASN A 30 13.88 -11.85 2.23
CA ASN A 30 13.97 -12.84 3.30
C ASN A 30 15.43 -13.26 3.46
N PRO A 31 15.89 -13.47 4.71
CA PRO A 31 17.21 -14.03 4.92
C PRO A 31 17.29 -15.39 4.26
N VAL A 32 18.31 -15.58 3.41
CA VAL A 32 18.58 -16.86 2.76
C VAL A 32 18.94 -17.87 3.84
N VAL A 33 18.24 -19.00 3.85
CA VAL A 33 18.51 -20.10 4.78
C VAL A 33 19.78 -20.80 4.29
N ASP A 34 20.83 -20.78 5.11
CA ASP A 34 22.14 -21.39 4.85
C ASP A 34 22.73 -21.01 3.48
N PRO A 35 23.10 -19.74 3.27
CA PRO A 35 23.62 -19.31 1.99
C PRO A 35 24.94 -20.04 1.71
N PRO A 36 25.08 -20.79 0.60
CA PRO A 36 26.29 -21.55 0.31
C PRO A 36 27.52 -20.66 0.07
N TRP A 37 27.30 -19.37 -0.20
CA TRP A 37 28.32 -18.34 -0.38
C TRP A 37 28.74 -17.64 0.91
N MET A 38 28.05 -17.87 2.03
CA MET A 38 28.42 -17.25 3.30
C MET A 38 29.59 -18.02 3.92
N PRO A 39 30.75 -17.39 4.15
CA PRO A 39 31.85 -18.06 4.83
C PRO A 39 31.39 -18.50 6.22
N HIS A 40 31.78 -19.71 6.62
CA HIS A 40 31.59 -20.20 7.99
C HIS A 40 32.55 -19.45 8.92
N VAL A 41 32.30 -18.16 9.13
CA VAL A 41 33.03 -17.36 10.11
C VAL A 41 32.50 -17.77 11.46
N LYS A 42 33.17 -18.73 12.10
CA LYS A 42 33.06 -18.91 13.54
C LYS A 42 33.58 -17.63 14.18
N THR A 43 32.69 -16.68 14.45
CA THR A 43 33.07 -15.48 15.18
C THR A 43 33.59 -15.94 16.53
N LYS A 44 34.74 -15.40 16.96
CA LYS A 44 35.34 -15.71 18.27
C LYS A 44 34.33 -15.55 19.42
N VAL A 45 33.28 -14.75 19.25
CA VAL A 45 32.18 -14.56 20.20
C VAL A 45 31.29 -15.81 20.31
N GLU A 46 30.92 -16.47 19.21
CA GLU A 46 30.19 -17.74 19.25
C GLU A 46 31.08 -18.87 19.78
N GLU A 47 32.38 -18.88 19.45
CA GLU A 47 33.31 -19.81 20.08
C GLU A 47 33.53 -19.53 21.57
N LEU A 48 33.51 -18.28 22.01
CA LEU A 48 33.65 -17.92 23.43
C LEU A 48 32.37 -18.21 24.21
N SER A 49 31.18 -17.96 23.65
CA SER A 49 29.91 -18.34 24.28
C SER A 49 29.71 -19.85 24.29
N LEU A 50 30.09 -20.55 23.22
CA LEU A 50 30.09 -22.02 23.19
C LEU A 50 31.18 -22.60 24.10
N LYS A 51 32.37 -21.98 24.22
CA LYS A 51 33.41 -22.43 25.17
C LYS A 51 33.06 -22.09 26.61
N GLU A 52 32.40 -20.97 26.89
CA GLU A 52 31.89 -20.63 28.22
C GLU A 52 30.69 -21.48 28.60
N GLU A 53 29.76 -21.76 27.68
CA GLU A 53 28.69 -22.74 27.91
C GLU A 53 29.25 -24.17 27.98
N GLU A 54 30.23 -24.57 27.17
CA GLU A 54 30.90 -25.88 27.26
C GLU A 54 31.73 -26.00 28.53
N GLN A 55 32.38 -24.95 29.01
CA GLN A 55 33.12 -24.96 30.28
C GLN A 55 32.16 -24.93 31.48
N ALA A 56 31.11 -24.10 31.45
CA ALA A 56 30.09 -24.06 32.48
C ALA A 56 29.29 -25.36 32.52
N THR A 57 28.94 -25.94 31.37
CA THR A 57 28.29 -27.25 31.29
C THR A 57 29.25 -28.38 31.65
N SER A 58 30.52 -28.39 31.22
CA SER A 58 31.50 -29.43 31.57
C SER A 58 31.85 -29.46 33.05
N GLN A 59 32.05 -28.30 33.69
CA GLN A 59 32.28 -28.21 35.14
C GLN A 59 31.04 -28.65 35.93
N THR A 60 29.84 -28.29 35.45
CA THR A 60 28.55 -28.72 36.04
C THR A 60 28.24 -30.20 35.79
N ILE A 61 28.75 -30.81 34.70
CA ILE A 61 28.53 -32.21 34.33
C ILE A 61 29.48 -33.15 35.10
N MET A 62 30.67 -32.69 35.47
CA MET A 62 31.67 -33.49 36.19
C MET A 62 31.31 -33.77 37.66
N THR A 63 30.47 -32.95 38.27
CA THR A 63 30.01 -33.09 39.67
C THR A 63 28.62 -33.72 39.80
N MET A 64 27.98 -34.10 38.69
CA MET A 64 26.63 -34.66 38.67
C MET A 64 26.62 -36.19 38.70
N THR A 65 25.60 -36.76 39.35
CA THR A 65 25.31 -38.20 39.29
C THR A 65 25.10 -38.67 37.84
N ARG A 66 25.53 -39.91 37.55
CA ARG A 66 25.48 -40.54 36.21
C ARG A 66 24.16 -40.35 35.48
N THR A 67 23.03 -40.37 36.20
CA THR A 67 21.67 -40.13 35.70
C THR A 67 21.41 -38.69 35.25
N ARG A 68 21.84 -37.68 36.01
CA ARG A 68 21.63 -36.26 35.70
C ARG A 68 22.49 -35.80 34.51
N ARG A 69 23.70 -36.36 34.38
CA ARG A 69 24.54 -36.19 33.19
C ARG A 69 23.87 -36.73 31.92
N LYS A 70 23.30 -37.93 31.98
CA LYS A 70 22.58 -38.54 30.86
C LYS A 70 21.35 -37.70 30.46
N GLN A 71 20.59 -37.18 31.43
CA GLN A 71 19.45 -36.28 31.17
C GLN A 71 19.86 -34.98 30.49
N LYS A 72 20.94 -34.33 30.94
CA LYS A 72 21.43 -33.09 30.32
C LYS A 72 21.97 -33.33 28.90
N GLN A 73 22.69 -34.43 28.67
CA GLN A 73 23.13 -34.83 27.33
C GLN A 73 21.94 -35.10 26.40
N GLU A 74 20.90 -35.76 26.88
CA GLU A 74 19.69 -36.01 26.09
C GLU A 74 18.93 -34.71 25.77
N MET A 75 18.86 -33.77 26.72
CA MET A 75 18.26 -32.45 26.51
C MET A 75 19.00 -31.65 25.43
N VAL A 76 20.33 -31.64 25.46
CA VAL A 76 21.15 -30.99 24.42
C VAL A 76 20.96 -31.68 23.08
N ARG A 77 21.00 -33.02 23.02
CA ARG A 77 20.76 -33.78 21.79
C ARG A 77 19.38 -33.46 21.20
N LYS A 78 18.34 -33.40 22.03
CA LYS A 78 16.99 -33.04 21.61
C LYS A 78 16.92 -31.59 21.09
N ALA A 79 17.56 -30.64 21.75
CA ALA A 79 17.61 -29.25 21.30
C ALA A 79 18.33 -29.10 19.95
N VAL A 80 19.41 -29.86 19.72
CA VAL A 80 20.12 -29.90 18.42
C VAL A 80 19.21 -30.46 17.32
N ILE A 81 18.52 -31.58 17.60
CA ILE A 81 17.57 -32.17 16.65
C ILE A 81 16.45 -31.19 16.33
N GLU A 82 15.87 -30.53 17.34
CA GLU A 82 14.79 -29.56 17.16
C GLU A 82 15.26 -28.32 16.36
N ALA A 83 16.49 -27.85 16.59
CA ALA A 83 17.09 -26.78 15.81
C ALA A 83 17.31 -27.18 14.34
N GLU A 84 17.80 -28.39 14.09
CA GLU A 84 18.01 -28.92 12.74
C GLU A 84 16.69 -29.19 12.01
N GLU A 85 15.68 -29.72 12.70
CA GLU A 85 14.32 -29.86 12.17
C GLU A 85 13.73 -28.49 11.81
N LYS A 86 13.89 -27.48 12.68
CA LYS A 86 13.47 -26.11 12.40
C LYS A 86 14.18 -25.54 11.17
N GLN A 87 15.48 -25.74 11.03
CA GLN A 87 16.26 -25.30 9.88
C GLN A 87 15.85 -26.04 8.60
N CYS A 88 15.60 -27.34 8.67
CA CYS A 88 15.08 -28.14 7.57
C CYS A 88 13.70 -27.63 7.09
N LEU A 89 12.80 -27.33 8.03
CA LEU A 89 11.50 -26.73 7.71
C LEU A 89 11.64 -25.35 7.06
N LEU A 90 12.62 -24.55 7.48
CA LEU A 90 12.92 -23.26 6.84
C LEU A 90 13.43 -23.46 5.41
N ARG A 91 14.35 -24.40 5.17
CA ARG A 91 14.86 -24.73 3.82
C ARG A 91 13.75 -25.18 2.88
N GLN A 92 12.87 -26.08 3.34
CA GLN A 92 11.75 -26.59 2.53
C GLN A 92 10.77 -25.49 2.09
N LYS A 93 10.64 -24.43 2.89
CA LYS A 93 9.75 -23.30 2.62
C LYS A 93 10.41 -22.15 1.85
N PHE A 94 11.72 -22.21 1.61
CA PHE A 94 12.48 -21.10 1.05
C PHE A 94 12.38 -21.04 -0.49
N PRO A 95 11.94 -19.90 -1.08
CA PRO A 95 11.76 -19.79 -2.53
C PRO A 95 13.08 -19.51 -3.25
N LEU A 96 13.89 -20.56 -3.47
CA LEU A 96 15.23 -20.43 -4.08
C LEU A 96 15.23 -19.65 -5.41
N ARG A 97 14.24 -19.89 -6.28
CA ARG A 97 14.13 -19.26 -7.61
C ARG A 97 13.82 -17.76 -7.58
N ALA A 98 13.40 -17.22 -6.44
CA ALA A 98 13.10 -15.80 -6.25
C ALA A 98 14.20 -15.06 -5.48
N THR A 99 15.36 -15.69 -5.27
CA THR A 99 16.50 -15.09 -4.56
C THR A 99 17.40 -14.36 -5.55
N ALA A 100 17.84 -13.15 -5.19
CA ALA A 100 18.86 -12.39 -5.92
C ALA A 100 20.24 -13.02 -5.70
N VAL A 101 20.48 -14.21 -6.25
CA VAL A 101 21.68 -15.00 -5.92
C VAL A 101 22.95 -14.25 -6.29
N ILE A 102 22.97 -13.55 -7.42
CA ILE A 102 24.15 -12.79 -7.85
C ILE A 102 24.43 -11.67 -6.85
N GLN A 103 23.40 -10.91 -6.45
CA GLN A 103 23.57 -9.85 -5.45
C GLN A 103 23.96 -10.38 -4.07
N GLN A 104 23.37 -11.48 -3.61
CA GLN A 104 23.66 -12.06 -2.30
C GLN A 104 25.04 -12.73 -2.25
N ALA A 105 25.48 -13.34 -3.35
CA ALA A 105 26.75 -14.04 -3.47
C ALA A 105 27.92 -13.12 -3.83
N ALA A 106 27.67 -11.85 -4.16
CA ALA A 106 28.71 -10.86 -4.46
C ALA A 106 29.49 -10.39 -3.22
N TYR A 107 29.58 -11.22 -2.18
CA TYR A 107 30.43 -10.97 -1.01
C TYR A 107 31.90 -10.86 -1.43
N GLU A 108 32.56 -9.76 -1.04
CA GLU A 108 33.97 -9.53 -1.33
C GLU A 108 34.80 -9.52 -0.03
N PRO A 109 35.40 -10.65 0.37
CA PRO A 109 36.18 -10.75 1.60
C PRO A 109 37.38 -9.78 1.66
N ALA A 110 37.92 -9.36 0.50
CA ALA A 110 39.02 -8.40 0.45
C ALA A 110 38.63 -7.00 0.94
N LEU A 111 37.36 -6.58 0.72
CA LEU A 111 36.86 -5.27 1.18
C LEU A 111 36.64 -5.23 2.70
N PHE A 112 36.48 -6.38 3.35
CA PHE A 112 36.28 -6.50 4.80
C PHE A 112 37.51 -6.05 5.60
N HIS A 113 38.71 -6.42 5.13
CA HIS A 113 39.96 -6.00 5.78
C HIS A 113 40.13 -4.48 5.73
N HIS A 114 39.74 -3.85 4.62
CA HIS A 114 39.92 -2.42 4.40
C HIS A 114 39.06 -1.57 5.35
N GLN A 115 37.81 -1.96 5.61
CA GLN A 115 36.93 -1.24 6.55
C GLN A 115 37.34 -1.43 8.01
N ALA A 116 37.76 -2.63 8.40
CA ALA A 116 38.28 -2.89 9.75
C ALA A 116 39.53 -2.03 10.05
N THR A 117 40.39 -1.78 9.04
CA THR A 117 41.55 -0.89 9.21
C THR A 117 41.14 0.58 9.31
N THR A 118 40.11 1.01 8.58
CA THR A 118 39.63 2.41 8.59
C THR A 118 38.89 2.75 9.89
N GLN A 119 38.14 1.81 10.47
CA GLN A 119 37.49 2.00 11.79
C GLN A 119 38.50 2.00 12.94
N MET A 120 39.53 1.15 12.91
CA MET A 120 40.62 1.19 13.90
C MET A 120 41.39 2.51 13.89
N ASN A 121 41.45 3.20 12.74
CA ASN A 121 42.07 4.52 12.65
C ASN A 121 41.14 5.67 13.11
N ALA A 122 39.82 5.45 13.17
CA ALA A 122 38.85 6.45 13.62
C ALA A 122 38.59 6.39 15.15
N GLU A 123 38.77 5.23 15.78
CA GLU A 123 38.67 5.06 17.24
C GLU A 123 39.89 5.63 18.02
N GLY A 124 40.88 6.19 17.31
CA GLY A 124 42.01 6.91 17.92
C GLY A 124 41.70 8.34 18.40
N SER A 125 40.52 8.88 18.09
CA SER A 125 40.04 10.16 18.62
C SER A 125 38.91 9.92 19.61
N GLY A 126 39.27 9.86 20.89
CA GLY A 126 38.34 9.53 21.97
C GLY A 126 37.23 10.55 22.16
N GLU A 127 36.00 10.12 21.95
CA GLU A 127 34.82 10.60 22.66
C GLU A 127 33.93 9.40 23.00
N GLU A 128 33.72 9.17 24.30
CA GLU A 128 32.88 8.10 24.84
C GLU A 128 31.41 8.42 24.54
N ALA A 129 30.75 7.57 23.76
CA ALA A 129 29.30 7.60 23.59
C ALA A 129 28.69 6.27 24.05
N ASP A 130 28.01 6.31 25.20
CA ASP A 130 27.15 5.25 25.73
C ASP A 130 26.02 4.92 24.74
N GLY A 131 26.00 3.70 24.22
CA GLY A 131 25.00 3.23 23.27
C GLY A 131 24.74 1.74 23.42
N HIS A 132 23.49 1.39 23.74
CA HIS A 132 22.97 0.02 23.82
C HIS A 132 23.38 -0.88 22.63
N PRO A 133 23.63 -2.18 22.83
CA PRO A 133 23.99 -3.10 21.77
C PRO A 133 22.78 -3.40 20.89
N SER A 134 22.51 -2.54 19.92
CA SER A 134 21.70 -2.93 18.78
C SER A 134 22.46 -4.03 18.03
N SER A 135 21.79 -5.15 17.77
CA SER A 135 22.24 -6.23 16.89
C SER A 135 22.39 -5.69 15.46
N THR A 136 23.44 -4.93 15.23
CA THR A 136 23.93 -4.54 13.91
C THR A 136 24.84 -5.68 13.47
N ARG A 137 24.26 -6.68 12.80
CA ARG A 137 25.06 -7.55 11.92
C ARG A 137 25.87 -6.60 11.03
N GLN A 138 27.19 -6.52 11.24
CA GLN A 138 28.11 -5.71 10.45
C GLN A 138 27.79 -5.96 8.97
N GLN A 139 27.39 -4.92 8.24
CA GLN A 139 27.08 -5.06 6.81
C GLN A 139 28.37 -5.39 6.07
N MET A 140 28.51 -6.65 5.66
CA MET A 140 29.66 -7.11 4.90
C MET A 140 29.71 -6.38 3.55
N PRO A 141 30.87 -5.92 3.08
CA PRO A 141 30.99 -5.25 1.79
C PRO A 141 30.71 -6.23 0.63
N VAL A 142 29.90 -5.76 -0.31
CA VAL A 142 29.40 -6.52 -1.47
C VAL A 142 29.90 -5.85 -2.74
N ALA A 143 30.48 -6.63 -3.67
CA ALA A 143 30.78 -6.17 -5.03
C ALA A 143 29.48 -5.84 -5.78
N GLN A 144 29.46 -4.75 -6.56
CA GLN A 144 28.23 -4.40 -7.28
C GLN A 144 27.99 -5.36 -8.44
N PRO A 145 26.84 -6.06 -8.50
CA PRO A 145 26.50 -6.91 -9.64
C PRO A 145 26.31 -6.05 -10.90
N LEU A 146 26.92 -6.47 -12.01
CA LEU A 146 26.84 -5.80 -13.31
C LEU A 146 25.63 -6.30 -14.11
N LEU A 147 24.47 -5.65 -13.96
CA LEU A 147 23.38 -5.83 -14.92
C LEU A 147 23.66 -4.96 -16.16
N PRO A 148 23.52 -5.48 -17.40
CA PRO A 148 23.78 -4.68 -18.60
C PRO A 148 22.82 -3.48 -18.66
N SER A 149 23.37 -2.28 -18.49
CA SER A 149 22.59 -1.02 -18.56
C SER A 149 21.90 -0.81 -19.90
N SER A 150 22.40 -1.46 -20.97
CA SER A 150 21.77 -1.50 -22.29
C SER A 150 20.37 -2.13 -22.29
N LEU A 151 20.07 -3.05 -21.36
CA LEU A 151 18.74 -3.67 -21.25
C LEU A 151 17.66 -2.63 -20.91
N LEU A 152 18.01 -1.54 -20.23
CA LEU A 152 17.07 -0.49 -19.82
C LEU A 152 16.33 0.14 -21.00
N ALA A 153 16.98 0.23 -22.16
CA ALA A 153 16.40 0.84 -23.35
C ALA A 153 15.29 -0.01 -23.98
N VAL A 154 15.28 -1.32 -23.71
CA VAL A 154 14.38 -2.29 -24.36
C VAL A 154 13.37 -2.92 -23.40
N VAL A 155 13.38 -2.54 -22.11
CA VAL A 155 12.46 -3.12 -21.10
C VAL A 155 10.99 -3.10 -21.53
N PRO A 156 10.41 -1.97 -22.03
CA PRO A 156 9.03 -1.97 -22.49
C PRO A 156 8.79 -2.99 -23.61
N SER A 157 9.67 -3.08 -24.60
CA SER A 157 9.60 -4.04 -25.70
C SER A 157 9.69 -5.49 -25.23
N ILE A 158 10.54 -5.77 -24.22
CA ILE A 158 10.64 -7.12 -23.64
C ILE A 158 9.34 -7.52 -22.94
N ILE A 159 8.66 -6.57 -22.28
CA ILE A 159 7.35 -6.84 -21.66
C ILE A 159 6.26 -7.06 -22.72
N GLU A 160 6.31 -6.37 -23.86
CA GLU A 160 5.41 -6.63 -24.99
C GLU A 160 5.55 -8.07 -25.50
N MET A 161 6.80 -8.52 -25.68
CA MET A 161 7.14 -9.87 -26.15
C MET A 161 6.57 -11.02 -25.28
N LEU A 162 6.07 -10.75 -24.07
CA LEU A 162 5.33 -11.74 -23.26
C LEU A 162 4.04 -12.26 -23.93
N ASP A 163 3.53 -11.58 -24.96
CA ASP A 163 2.37 -12.03 -25.74
C ASP A 163 2.77 -12.65 -27.08
N ASP A 164 4.06 -12.69 -27.41
CA ASP A 164 4.54 -13.27 -28.67
C ASP A 164 4.64 -14.80 -28.56
N VAL A 165 3.83 -15.47 -29.37
CA VAL A 165 3.69 -16.93 -29.40
C VAL A 165 4.55 -17.60 -30.48
N GLN A 166 5.33 -16.83 -31.24
CA GLN A 166 6.25 -17.39 -32.24
C GLN A 166 7.30 -18.28 -31.56
N VAL A 167 7.64 -19.38 -32.23
CA VAL A 167 8.55 -20.41 -31.73
C VAL A 167 9.75 -20.57 -32.67
N ASP A 168 10.89 -20.94 -32.09
CA ASP A 168 12.06 -21.36 -32.86
C ASP A 168 11.98 -22.82 -33.33
N SER A 169 13.06 -23.33 -33.93
CA SER A 169 13.17 -24.71 -34.40
C SER A 169 13.07 -25.76 -33.27
N ASP A 170 13.35 -25.35 -32.03
CA ASP A 170 13.32 -26.22 -30.85
C ASP A 170 11.97 -26.12 -30.11
N GLY A 171 11.02 -25.34 -30.63
CA GLY A 171 9.70 -25.13 -30.05
C GLY A 171 9.68 -24.16 -28.87
N ILE A 172 10.74 -23.37 -28.66
CA ILE A 172 10.82 -22.38 -27.59
C ILE A 172 10.17 -21.08 -28.08
N SER A 173 9.17 -20.60 -27.33
CA SER A 173 8.48 -19.36 -27.70
C SER A 173 9.28 -18.10 -27.32
N VAL A 174 9.10 -17.03 -28.09
CA VAL A 174 9.61 -15.69 -27.75
C VAL A 174 9.15 -15.26 -26.36
N SER A 175 7.87 -15.50 -26.03
CA SER A 175 7.31 -15.28 -24.69
C SER A 175 8.11 -16.00 -23.59
N ASP A 176 8.55 -17.25 -23.80
CA ASP A 176 9.26 -18.01 -22.76
C ASP A 176 10.69 -17.52 -22.55
N VAL A 177 11.36 -17.06 -23.62
CA VAL A 177 12.65 -16.37 -23.50
C VAL A 177 12.47 -15.05 -22.76
N ALA A 178 11.50 -14.23 -23.15
CA ALA A 178 11.18 -12.97 -22.48
C ALA A 178 10.88 -13.18 -21.00
N LYS A 179 10.10 -14.21 -20.63
CA LYS A 179 9.81 -14.55 -19.24
C LYS A 179 11.08 -14.84 -18.44
N LYS A 180 12.00 -15.63 -18.98
CA LYS A 180 13.28 -15.97 -18.30
C LYS A 180 14.14 -14.73 -18.08
N VAL A 181 14.27 -13.88 -19.11
CA VAL A 181 15.04 -12.64 -19.04
C VAL A 181 14.44 -11.69 -18.01
N ILE A 182 13.13 -11.44 -18.08
CA ILE A 182 12.44 -10.56 -17.12
C ILE A 182 12.60 -11.10 -15.71
N TRP A 183 12.30 -12.39 -15.47
CA TRP A 183 12.39 -13.00 -14.14
C TRP A 183 13.77 -12.82 -13.52
N SER A 184 14.84 -13.08 -14.29
CA SER A 184 16.21 -12.87 -13.83
C SER A 184 16.45 -11.42 -13.42
N CYS A 185 15.98 -10.44 -14.20
CA CYS A 185 16.21 -9.02 -13.93
C CYS A 185 15.43 -8.53 -12.71
N ILE A 186 14.14 -8.87 -12.61
CA ILE A 186 13.30 -8.43 -11.49
C ILE A 186 13.71 -9.10 -10.17
N CYS A 187 14.30 -10.29 -10.23
CA CYS A 187 14.89 -10.95 -9.06
C CYS A 187 16.19 -10.28 -8.62
N GLU A 188 17.13 -10.00 -9.54
CA GLU A 188 18.49 -9.55 -9.21
C GLU A 188 18.59 -8.04 -8.94
N ASP A 189 17.99 -7.20 -9.78
CA ASP A 189 17.97 -5.74 -9.57
C ASP A 189 16.63 -5.14 -10.04
N PRO A 190 15.60 -5.20 -9.19
CA PRO A 190 14.27 -4.70 -9.54
C PRO A 190 14.26 -3.20 -9.82
N ALA A 191 15.01 -2.40 -9.05
CA ALA A 191 15.01 -0.94 -9.21
C ALA A 191 15.62 -0.52 -10.55
N LEU A 192 16.70 -1.18 -10.97
CA LEU A 192 17.31 -0.95 -12.26
C LEU A 192 16.36 -1.38 -13.39
N PHE A 193 15.81 -2.59 -13.35
CA PHE A 193 14.85 -3.07 -14.37
C PHE A 193 13.64 -2.14 -14.51
N LEU A 194 13.13 -1.62 -13.39
CA LEU A 194 11.95 -0.75 -13.36
C LEU A 194 12.27 0.71 -13.65
N ARG A 195 13.55 1.11 -13.76
CA ARG A 195 13.98 2.51 -13.90
C ARG A 195 13.17 3.27 -14.95
N HIS A 196 12.99 2.71 -16.15
CA HIS A 196 12.26 3.38 -17.23
C HIS A 196 10.82 3.75 -16.84
N PHE A 197 10.16 2.90 -16.06
CA PHE A 197 8.83 3.18 -15.52
C PHE A 197 8.92 4.23 -14.43
N LEU A 198 9.81 4.03 -13.45
CA LEU A 198 9.94 4.87 -12.26
C LEU A 198 10.27 6.33 -12.58
N GLU A 199 11.23 6.57 -13.48
CA GLU A 199 11.63 7.92 -13.90
C GLU A 199 10.54 8.64 -14.73
N LYS A 200 9.58 7.88 -15.28
CA LYS A 200 8.47 8.41 -16.08
C LYS A 200 7.13 8.36 -15.37
N LEU A 201 7.10 7.94 -14.10
CA LEU A 201 5.90 8.01 -13.28
C LEU A 201 5.44 9.46 -13.18
N THR A 202 6.36 10.38 -12.90
CA THR A 202 6.18 11.83 -12.97
C THR A 202 6.57 12.34 -14.35
N ASN A 203 5.67 13.07 -15.02
CA ASN A 203 5.85 13.49 -16.42
C ASN A 203 6.66 14.80 -16.49
N ARG A 204 7.97 14.71 -16.19
CA ARG A 204 8.85 15.87 -15.92
C ARG A 204 8.88 16.91 -17.04
N ASP A 205 8.88 16.49 -18.30
CA ASP A 205 9.04 17.39 -19.46
C ASP A 205 7.80 18.23 -19.81
N ARG A 206 6.62 17.96 -19.20
CA ARG A 206 5.39 18.76 -19.38
C ARG A 206 4.96 19.53 -18.13
N GLN A 207 5.29 19.04 -16.94
CA GLN A 207 4.97 19.73 -15.67
C GLN A 207 5.72 21.06 -15.52
N SER A 208 6.78 21.30 -16.30
CA SER A 208 7.51 22.58 -16.30
C SER A 208 6.77 23.74 -16.97
N THR A 209 5.71 23.49 -17.74
CA THR A 209 4.94 24.52 -18.47
C THR A 209 3.54 24.78 -17.91
N THR A 210 2.93 23.78 -17.28
CA THR A 210 1.65 23.87 -16.55
C THR A 210 1.75 22.86 -15.41
N PHE A 211 1.44 23.27 -14.17
CA PHE A 211 1.52 22.40 -12.99
C PHE A 211 0.46 21.28 -12.97
N ASP A 212 -0.25 21.04 -14.08
CA ASP A 212 -1.39 20.14 -14.21
C ASP A 212 -0.96 18.72 -14.61
N PHE A 213 -1.66 17.70 -14.06
CA PHE A 213 -1.50 16.32 -14.50
C PHE A 213 -2.50 15.99 -15.62
N HIS A 214 -1.94 15.70 -16.80
CA HIS A 214 -2.67 15.06 -17.88
C HIS A 214 -2.04 13.71 -18.19
N SER A 215 -2.85 12.63 -18.09
CA SER A 215 -2.42 11.34 -18.59
C SER A 215 -2.16 11.46 -20.09
N THR A 216 -0.98 11.02 -20.52
CA THR A 216 -0.66 10.92 -21.95
C THR A 216 -0.89 9.48 -22.37
N SER A 217 -1.21 9.23 -23.64
CA SER A 217 -1.34 7.87 -24.17
C SER A 217 -0.09 7.04 -23.89
N ARG A 218 1.10 7.67 -23.90
CA ARG A 218 2.37 7.05 -23.54
C ARG A 218 2.42 6.64 -22.06
N TRP A 219 1.98 7.50 -21.15
CA TRP A 219 1.95 7.20 -19.72
C TRP A 219 0.95 6.09 -19.39
N GLU A 220 -0.26 6.14 -19.96
CA GLU A 220 -1.28 5.11 -19.79
C GLU A 220 -0.79 3.75 -20.31
N TYR A 221 -0.11 3.75 -21.45
CA TYR A 221 0.55 2.59 -22.01
C TYR A 221 1.64 2.02 -21.07
N LEU A 222 2.50 2.87 -20.48
CA LEU A 222 3.51 2.42 -19.50
C LEU A 222 2.86 1.81 -18.25
N MET A 223 1.80 2.40 -17.73
CA MET A 223 1.04 1.84 -16.60
C MET A 223 0.37 0.52 -16.96
N SER A 224 -0.14 0.38 -18.19
CA SER A 224 -0.68 -0.88 -18.71
C SER A 224 0.39 -1.96 -18.82
N LEU A 225 1.59 -1.64 -19.31
CA LEU A 225 2.73 -2.58 -19.35
C LEU A 225 3.18 -3.00 -17.95
N LEU A 226 3.26 -2.05 -17.01
CA LEU A 226 3.62 -2.36 -15.62
C LEU A 226 2.57 -3.29 -14.98
N ARG A 227 1.29 -3.02 -15.23
CA ARG A 227 0.20 -3.92 -14.81
C ARG A 227 0.34 -5.29 -15.46
N LYS A 228 0.58 -5.37 -16.78
CA LYS A 228 0.80 -6.64 -17.50
C LYS A 228 1.96 -7.44 -16.89
N LEU A 229 3.09 -6.79 -16.60
CA LEU A 229 4.22 -7.40 -15.92
C LEU A 229 3.78 -8.06 -14.60
N ILE A 230 3.11 -7.32 -13.73
CA ILE A 230 2.68 -7.83 -12.42
C ILE A 230 1.64 -8.95 -12.55
N LEU A 231 0.73 -8.88 -13.53
CA LEU A 231 -0.26 -9.93 -13.78
C LEU A 231 0.37 -11.21 -14.33
N ARG A 232 1.41 -11.11 -15.15
CA ARG A 232 2.11 -12.26 -15.74
C ARG A 232 2.99 -13.00 -14.73
N PHE A 233 3.51 -12.31 -13.73
CA PHE A 233 4.35 -12.89 -12.67
C PHE A 233 3.64 -12.87 -11.32
N ARG A 234 2.69 -13.79 -11.11
CA ARG A 234 2.01 -14.00 -9.81
C ARG A 234 2.37 -15.38 -9.24
N PRO A 235 3.12 -15.46 -8.12
CA PRO A 235 3.65 -14.34 -7.32
C PRO A 235 4.85 -13.65 -8.00
N ILE A 236 4.99 -12.34 -7.76
CA ILE A 236 6.17 -11.56 -8.14
C ILE A 236 7.24 -11.69 -7.03
N PRO A 237 8.54 -11.59 -7.31
CA PRO A 237 9.56 -11.68 -6.27
C PRO A 237 9.38 -10.61 -5.18
N ASN A 238 9.64 -10.97 -3.92
CA ASN A 238 9.37 -10.11 -2.77
C ASN A 238 10.14 -8.77 -2.84
N GLN A 239 11.38 -8.80 -3.33
CA GLN A 239 12.21 -7.61 -3.54
C GLN A 239 11.65 -6.69 -4.62
N THR A 240 11.06 -7.25 -5.67
CA THR A 240 10.36 -6.48 -6.70
C THR A 240 9.09 -5.86 -6.14
N ALA A 241 8.30 -6.63 -5.38
CA ALA A 241 7.10 -6.14 -4.72
C ALA A 241 7.42 -5.01 -3.73
N TYR A 242 8.44 -5.20 -2.89
CA TYR A 242 8.93 -4.19 -1.95
C TYR A 242 9.36 -2.90 -2.65
N THR A 243 10.13 -3.03 -3.74
CA THR A 243 10.58 -1.89 -4.55
C THR A 243 9.37 -1.16 -5.13
N LEU A 244 8.51 -1.85 -5.87
CA LEU A 244 7.32 -1.25 -6.49
C LEU A 244 6.41 -0.58 -5.46
N LEU A 245 6.13 -1.23 -4.33
CA LEU A 245 5.28 -0.67 -3.28
C LEU A 245 5.82 0.68 -2.79
N ASN A 246 7.11 0.75 -2.44
CA ASN A 246 7.70 1.96 -1.88
C ASN A 246 7.78 3.10 -2.91
N TYR A 247 8.10 2.79 -4.18
CA TYR A 247 8.08 3.79 -5.25
C TYR A 247 6.66 4.29 -5.56
N LEU A 248 5.66 3.40 -5.62
CA LEU A 248 4.27 3.81 -5.83
C LEU A 248 3.73 4.63 -4.65
N PHE A 249 4.13 4.32 -3.41
CA PHE A 249 3.81 5.16 -2.26
C PHE A 249 4.49 6.53 -2.33
N GLY A 250 5.78 6.59 -2.70
CA GLY A 250 6.45 7.87 -2.93
C GLY A 250 5.78 8.71 -4.02
N PHE A 251 5.28 8.06 -5.07
CA PHE A 251 4.51 8.71 -6.14
C PHE A 251 3.16 9.25 -5.64
N VAL A 252 2.43 8.51 -4.80
CA VAL A 252 1.20 9.02 -4.17
C VAL A 252 1.52 10.20 -3.24
N MET A 253 2.58 10.09 -2.43
CA MET A 253 3.04 11.17 -1.54
C MET A 253 3.35 12.46 -2.31
N PHE A 254 3.92 12.36 -3.51
CA PHE A 254 4.16 13.51 -4.38
C PHE A 254 2.87 14.28 -4.71
N TYR A 255 1.83 13.60 -5.20
CA TYR A 255 0.56 14.25 -5.53
C TYR A 255 -0.26 14.70 -4.32
N VAL A 256 -0.04 14.07 -3.15
CA VAL A 256 -0.64 14.55 -1.89
C VAL A 256 -0.01 15.87 -1.43
N ARG A 257 1.31 16.04 -1.61
CA ARG A 257 2.04 17.25 -1.20
C ARG A 257 1.89 18.39 -2.20
N SER A 258 1.73 18.06 -3.47
CA SER A 258 1.59 19.01 -4.57
C SER A 258 0.35 18.67 -5.39
N PRO A 259 -0.86 18.86 -4.82
CA PRO A 259 -2.10 18.60 -5.52
C PRO A 259 -2.28 19.57 -6.68
N CYS A 260 -2.71 19.02 -7.81
CA CYS A 260 -2.99 19.73 -9.05
C CYS A 260 -4.15 19.07 -9.80
N GLU A 261 -4.61 19.66 -10.90
CA GLU A 261 -5.64 19.08 -11.75
C GLU A 261 -5.21 17.68 -12.23
N GLY A 262 -6.08 16.68 -12.09
CA GLY A 262 -5.83 15.28 -12.45
C GLY A 262 -5.00 14.46 -11.44
N SER A 263 -4.55 15.05 -10.34
CA SER A 263 -3.80 14.32 -9.30
C SER A 263 -4.57 13.12 -8.71
N ASP A 264 -5.89 13.22 -8.57
CA ASP A 264 -6.78 12.14 -8.13
C ASP A 264 -6.72 10.91 -9.03
N ARG A 265 -6.76 11.13 -10.36
CA ARG A 265 -6.63 10.09 -11.36
C ARG A 265 -5.26 9.42 -11.29
N ALA A 266 -4.19 10.20 -11.11
CA ALA A 266 -2.84 9.66 -10.93
C ALA A 266 -2.76 8.75 -9.68
N ILE A 267 -3.31 9.19 -8.55
CA ILE A 267 -3.35 8.41 -7.30
C ILE A 267 -4.16 7.12 -7.48
N GLY A 268 -5.35 7.20 -8.09
CA GLY A 268 -6.18 6.03 -8.37
C GLY A 268 -5.48 5.00 -9.24
N MET A 269 -4.77 5.45 -10.29
CA MET A 269 -3.99 4.58 -11.16
C MET A 269 -2.82 3.90 -10.45
N ALA A 270 -2.10 4.63 -9.58
CA ALA A 270 -1.06 4.03 -8.75
C ALA A 270 -1.65 2.96 -7.82
N LEU A 271 -2.73 3.29 -7.10
CA LEU A 271 -3.42 2.35 -6.23
C LEU A 271 -3.88 1.09 -6.98
N SER A 272 -4.33 1.21 -8.23
CA SER A 272 -4.76 0.09 -9.08
C SER A 272 -3.66 -0.97 -9.30
N ILE A 273 -2.39 -0.59 -9.10
CA ILE A 273 -1.21 -1.45 -9.18
C ILE A 273 -0.72 -1.82 -7.77
N THR A 274 -0.71 -0.87 -6.84
CA THR A 274 -0.26 -1.06 -5.47
C THR A 274 -0.92 -2.25 -4.77
N TRP A 275 -2.25 -2.40 -4.90
CA TRP A 275 -2.94 -3.52 -4.24
C TRP A 275 -2.54 -4.89 -4.81
N LEU A 276 -2.05 -4.94 -6.06
CA LEU A 276 -1.57 -6.18 -6.68
C LEU A 276 -0.23 -6.65 -6.11
N VAL A 277 0.62 -5.72 -5.69
CA VAL A 277 1.98 -6.02 -5.22
C VAL A 277 2.04 -6.21 -3.71
N ALA A 278 1.15 -5.57 -2.95
CA ALA A 278 1.16 -5.61 -1.50
C ALA A 278 1.15 -7.03 -0.87
N PRO A 279 0.40 -8.02 -1.41
CA PRO A 279 0.45 -9.40 -0.92
C PRO A 279 1.83 -10.06 -0.97
N ASN A 280 2.69 -9.62 -1.89
CA ASN A 280 4.03 -10.17 -2.08
C ASN A 280 5.11 -9.40 -1.30
N VAL A 281 4.75 -8.34 -0.57
CA VAL A 281 5.69 -7.60 0.27
C VAL A 281 5.87 -8.32 1.60
N HIS A 282 7.07 -8.83 1.83
CA HIS A 282 7.40 -9.48 3.09
C HIS A 282 7.41 -8.48 4.25
N GLY A 283 6.98 -8.93 5.44
CA GLY A 283 7.00 -8.09 6.64
C GLY A 283 6.08 -6.88 6.57
N LEU A 284 5.05 -6.88 5.72
CA LEU A 284 4.06 -5.81 5.67
C LEU A 284 3.10 -5.92 6.86
N TYR A 285 3.17 -4.99 7.83
CA TYR A 285 2.23 -4.90 8.95
C TYR A 285 1.38 -3.64 8.86
N PHE A 286 0.07 -3.75 9.14
CA PHE A 286 -0.83 -2.59 9.05
C PHE A 286 -0.49 -1.49 10.06
N LYS A 287 0.03 -1.86 11.24
CA LYS A 287 0.50 -0.92 12.25
C LYS A 287 1.66 -0.07 11.72
N ASP A 288 2.67 -0.72 11.15
CA ASP A 288 3.87 -0.05 10.62
C ASP A 288 3.53 0.80 9.39
N LEU A 289 2.63 0.30 8.54
CA LEU A 289 2.07 1.02 7.40
C LEU A 289 1.39 2.32 7.87
N LYS A 290 0.48 2.23 8.84
CA LYS A 290 -0.23 3.41 9.37
C LYS A 290 0.72 4.40 10.02
N GLN A 291 1.64 3.93 10.86
CA GLN A 291 2.61 4.80 11.54
C GLN A 291 3.48 5.57 10.55
N THR A 292 4.00 4.88 9.54
CA THR A 292 4.85 5.50 8.51
C THR A 292 4.05 6.50 7.68
N LEU A 293 2.89 6.12 7.17
CA LEU A 293 2.09 7.01 6.32
C LEU A 293 1.53 8.22 7.07
N LYS A 294 1.21 8.09 8.37
CA LYS A 294 0.82 9.22 9.21
C LYS A 294 1.97 10.21 9.41
N LYS A 295 3.19 9.71 9.59
CA LYS A 295 4.40 10.57 9.67
C LYS A 295 4.63 11.32 8.35
N GLU A 296 4.37 10.66 7.23
CA GLU A 296 4.46 11.24 5.88
C GLU A 296 3.23 12.09 5.47
N GLN A 297 2.22 12.22 6.35
CA GLN A 297 0.94 12.91 6.10
C GLN A 297 0.19 12.40 4.85
N CYS A 298 0.26 11.10 4.59
CA CYS A 298 -0.25 10.45 3.38
C CYS A 298 -1.19 9.26 3.67
N ASP A 299 -1.48 8.96 4.93
CA ASP A 299 -2.35 7.83 5.32
C ASP A 299 -3.74 7.93 4.70
N GLN A 300 -4.35 9.12 4.66
CA GLN A 300 -5.67 9.33 4.05
C GLN A 300 -5.74 9.00 2.55
N ALA A 301 -4.62 9.11 1.82
CA ALA A 301 -4.56 8.79 0.40
C ALA A 301 -4.38 7.28 0.12
N LEU A 302 -3.99 6.47 1.11
CA LEU A 302 -3.63 5.07 0.92
C LEU A 302 -4.40 4.07 1.80
N MET A 303 -4.94 4.51 2.95
CA MET A 303 -5.57 3.63 3.94
C MET A 303 -7.04 3.97 4.17
N ILE A 304 -7.87 2.94 4.26
CA ILE A 304 -9.28 3.06 4.68
C ILE A 304 -9.45 3.27 6.19
N THR A 305 -8.37 3.15 6.97
CA THR A 305 -8.33 3.37 8.43
C THR A 305 -7.71 4.72 8.83
N ALA A 306 -7.53 5.61 7.86
CA ALA A 306 -6.96 6.93 8.12
C ALA A 306 -7.95 7.80 8.89
N ASN A 307 -7.56 8.22 10.10
CA ASN A 307 -8.35 9.09 10.96
C ASN A 307 -7.63 10.44 11.11
N VAL A 308 -7.72 11.24 10.06
CA VAL A 308 -7.11 12.57 10.00
C VAL A 308 -8.18 13.62 10.37
N PRO A 309 -7.89 14.55 11.29
CA PRO A 309 -8.83 15.61 11.64
C PRO A 309 -9.21 16.47 10.43
N SER A 310 -10.46 16.91 10.39
CA SER A 310 -10.95 17.85 9.38
C SER A 310 -10.24 19.20 9.46
N ALA A 311 -10.18 19.93 8.33
CA ALA A 311 -9.82 21.34 8.35
C ALA A 311 -10.72 22.10 9.33
N LYS A 312 -10.18 23.13 10.01
CA LYS A 312 -10.96 23.94 10.96
C LYS A 312 -11.72 25.08 10.29
N LYS A 313 -11.29 25.43 9.09
CA LYS A 313 -11.71 26.64 8.38
C LYS A 313 -11.43 26.47 6.90
N ILE A 314 -12.30 27.04 6.07
CA ILE A 314 -12.12 27.12 4.62
C ILE A 314 -12.25 28.56 4.16
N ILE A 315 -11.51 28.92 3.12
CA ILE A 315 -11.57 30.24 2.48
C ILE A 315 -12.31 30.07 1.15
N VAL A 316 -13.33 30.89 0.92
CA VAL A 316 -14.10 30.90 -0.32
C VAL A 316 -13.88 32.20 -1.05
N HIS A 317 -13.36 32.13 -2.27
CA HIS A 317 -13.16 33.28 -3.16
C HIS A 317 -14.41 33.51 -3.98
N GLY A 318 -14.86 34.76 -4.06
CA GLY A 318 -16.01 35.14 -4.88
C GLY A 318 -15.66 35.36 -6.35
N PRO A 319 -16.68 35.67 -7.19
CA PRO A 319 -16.49 35.97 -8.61
C PRO A 319 -15.56 37.16 -8.87
N ASP A 320 -15.55 38.14 -7.96
CA ASP A 320 -14.73 39.37 -8.06
C ASP A 320 -13.29 39.20 -7.54
N SER A 321 -12.86 37.97 -7.22
CA SER A 321 -11.52 37.69 -6.67
C SER A 321 -10.38 38.21 -7.55
N GLY A 322 -10.54 38.19 -8.87
CA GLY A 322 -9.57 38.74 -9.83
C GLY A 322 -9.41 40.27 -9.79
N VAL A 323 -10.34 40.98 -9.12
CA VAL A 323 -10.38 42.45 -9.01
C VAL A 323 -10.11 42.91 -7.56
N GLY A 324 -9.62 42.01 -6.70
CA GLY A 324 -9.32 42.32 -5.30
C GLY A 324 -10.50 42.15 -4.34
N GLY A 325 -11.52 41.37 -4.72
CA GLY A 325 -12.64 41.03 -3.85
C GLY A 325 -12.21 40.32 -2.55
N ILE A 326 -12.87 40.64 -1.43
CA ILE A 326 -12.58 40.06 -0.13
C ILE A 326 -13.14 38.62 -0.08
N PRO A 327 -12.32 37.60 0.25
CA PRO A 327 -12.82 36.24 0.37
C PRO A 327 -13.60 36.01 1.66
N ALA A 328 -14.59 35.11 1.59
CA ALA A 328 -15.34 34.64 2.75
C ALA A 328 -14.58 33.55 3.51
N GLN A 329 -14.87 33.42 4.79
CA GLN A 329 -14.14 32.53 5.69
C GLN A 329 -15.12 31.77 6.58
N PHE A 330 -15.26 30.47 6.37
CA PHE A 330 -16.25 29.65 7.08
C PHE A 330 -15.58 28.68 8.05
N PRO A 331 -16.08 28.54 9.30
CA PRO A 331 -15.66 27.48 10.20
C PRO A 331 -16.12 26.12 9.66
N ILE A 332 -15.32 25.10 9.89
CA ILE A 332 -15.63 23.72 9.47
C ILE A 332 -15.78 22.83 10.70
N HIS A 333 -16.89 22.11 10.75
CA HIS A 333 -17.22 21.10 11.73
C HIS A 333 -17.22 19.70 11.08
N GLU A 334 -17.40 18.68 11.90
CA GLU A 334 -17.30 17.27 11.49
C GLU A 334 -18.44 16.80 10.58
N ASP A 335 -19.54 17.56 10.54
CA ASP A 335 -20.75 17.31 9.76
C ASP A 335 -20.98 18.37 8.68
N THR A 336 -20.09 19.35 8.53
CA THR A 336 -20.22 20.39 7.51
C THR A 336 -20.21 19.79 6.10
N GLN A 337 -21.25 20.10 5.33
CA GLN A 337 -21.38 19.70 3.92
C GLN A 337 -21.09 20.88 2.99
N PHE A 338 -20.69 20.59 1.75
CA PHE A 338 -20.50 21.62 0.73
C PHE A 338 -21.78 22.40 0.42
N GLN A 339 -22.95 21.80 0.61
CA GLN A 339 -24.24 22.47 0.46
C GLN A 339 -24.37 23.68 1.37
N GLN A 340 -23.94 23.56 2.63
CA GLN A 340 -23.98 24.65 3.61
C GLN A 340 -23.04 25.77 3.17
N LEU A 341 -21.80 25.42 2.81
CA LEU A 341 -20.82 26.39 2.30
C LEU A 341 -21.31 27.10 1.04
N LEU A 342 -21.97 26.39 0.13
CA LEU A 342 -22.50 26.95 -1.11
C LEU A 342 -23.58 27.98 -0.81
N THR A 343 -24.58 27.63 0.01
CA THR A 343 -25.65 28.53 0.42
C THR A 343 -25.09 29.80 1.07
N ASP A 344 -24.21 29.66 2.06
CA ASP A 344 -23.65 30.79 2.79
C ASP A 344 -22.77 31.68 1.88
N SER A 345 -22.09 31.08 0.91
CA SER A 345 -21.27 31.83 -0.07
C SER A 345 -22.12 32.62 -1.05
N LEU A 346 -23.22 32.03 -1.55
CA LEU A 346 -24.15 32.71 -2.46
C LEU A 346 -24.76 33.95 -1.80
N GLU A 347 -25.15 33.83 -0.52
CA GLU A 347 -25.66 34.94 0.29
C GLU A 347 -24.57 36.00 0.52
N PHE A 348 -23.37 35.60 0.96
CA PHE A 348 -22.27 36.52 1.24
C PHE A 348 -21.85 37.35 0.02
N PHE A 349 -21.79 36.74 -1.16
CA PHE A 349 -21.41 37.42 -2.41
C PHE A 349 -22.58 38.10 -3.12
N ASN A 350 -23.79 38.10 -2.55
CA ASN A 350 -25.00 38.70 -3.12
C ASN A 350 -25.30 38.20 -4.54
N ILE A 351 -25.19 36.89 -4.77
CA ILE A 351 -25.50 36.30 -6.08
C ILE A 351 -27.01 36.41 -6.35
N PRO A 352 -27.43 36.95 -7.52
CA PRO A 352 -28.83 37.05 -7.86
C PRO A 352 -29.54 35.69 -7.86
N GLU A 353 -30.76 35.62 -7.31
CA GLU A 353 -31.52 34.37 -7.17
C GLU A 353 -31.70 33.60 -8.49
N ASN A 354 -31.84 34.33 -9.60
CA ASN A 354 -31.98 33.77 -10.95
C ASN A 354 -30.70 33.11 -11.48
N GLU A 355 -29.54 33.37 -10.87
CA GLU A 355 -28.25 32.82 -11.28
C GLU A 355 -27.71 31.74 -10.35
N VAL A 356 -28.27 31.59 -9.15
CA VAL A 356 -27.81 30.67 -8.09
C VAL A 356 -27.54 29.25 -8.63
N GLY A 357 -28.41 28.73 -9.49
CA GLY A 357 -28.28 27.38 -10.06
C GLY A 357 -27.08 27.18 -11.00
N SER A 358 -26.36 28.24 -11.37
CA SER A 358 -25.17 28.19 -12.24
C SER A 358 -23.85 28.37 -11.47
N TYR A 359 -23.90 28.51 -10.14
CA TYR A 359 -22.71 28.70 -9.32
C TYR A 359 -22.34 27.44 -8.55
N PHE A 360 -21.06 27.10 -8.58
CA PHE A 360 -20.52 25.89 -7.96
C PHE A 360 -19.24 26.21 -7.17
N LEU A 361 -18.98 25.39 -6.15
CA LEU A 361 -17.74 25.45 -5.39
C LEU A 361 -16.65 24.63 -6.10
N VAL A 362 -15.54 25.27 -6.41
CA VAL A 362 -14.41 24.69 -7.14
C VAL A 362 -13.13 24.78 -6.31
N ASP A 363 -12.39 23.69 -6.17
CA ASP A 363 -11.08 23.73 -5.53
C ASP A 363 -10.07 24.54 -6.35
N THR A 364 -9.38 25.48 -5.69
CA THR A 364 -8.48 26.42 -6.38
C THR A 364 -7.22 25.78 -6.95
N LYS A 365 -6.81 24.59 -6.48
CA LYS A 365 -5.56 23.92 -6.91
C LYS A 365 -5.81 22.81 -7.90
N THR A 366 -6.86 22.03 -7.65
CA THR A 366 -7.19 20.80 -8.38
C THR A 366 -8.31 21.00 -9.40
N ASN A 367 -8.97 22.17 -9.39
CA ASN A 367 -10.08 22.51 -10.27
C ASN A 367 -11.29 21.54 -10.11
N LEU A 368 -11.36 20.83 -8.98
CA LEU A 368 -12.43 19.89 -8.69
C LEU A 368 -13.72 20.64 -8.31
N VAL A 369 -14.80 20.33 -9.02
CA VAL A 369 -16.15 20.81 -8.68
C VAL A 369 -16.73 19.93 -7.57
N HIS A 370 -17.07 20.52 -6.43
CA HIS A 370 -17.56 19.78 -5.27
C HIS A 370 -19.03 19.41 -5.40
N VAL A 371 -19.36 18.20 -4.93
CA VAL A 371 -20.75 17.75 -4.81
C VAL A 371 -21.36 18.33 -3.53
N PRO A 372 -22.48 19.07 -3.59
CA PRO A 372 -23.04 19.74 -2.41
C PRO A 372 -23.34 18.80 -1.24
N THR A 373 -23.79 17.57 -1.51
CA THR A 373 -24.13 16.59 -0.47
C THR A 373 -22.92 15.95 0.21
N TYR A 374 -21.70 16.18 -0.27
CA TYR A 374 -20.50 15.62 0.32
C TYR A 374 -20.03 16.41 1.53
N TYR A 375 -19.36 15.71 2.46
CA TYR A 375 -18.81 16.31 3.66
C TYR A 375 -17.44 16.93 3.37
N VAL A 376 -17.22 18.14 3.87
CA VAL A 376 -15.97 18.89 3.67
C VAL A 376 -14.76 18.13 4.24
N ARG A 377 -14.96 17.44 5.37
CA ARG A 377 -13.92 16.65 6.06
C ARG A 377 -13.30 15.53 5.22
N ASP A 378 -14.01 15.05 4.20
CA ASP A 378 -13.54 13.95 3.37
C ASP A 378 -12.54 14.44 2.30
N PHE A 379 -12.44 15.75 2.09
CA PHE A 379 -11.61 16.39 1.09
C PHE A 379 -10.50 17.25 1.69
N TYR A 380 -10.79 17.92 2.80
CA TYR A 380 -9.89 18.89 3.41
C TYR A 380 -9.54 18.54 4.84
N PHE A 381 -8.25 18.30 5.06
CA PHE A 381 -7.69 17.85 6.33
C PHE A 381 -6.99 18.98 7.07
N PHE A 382 -6.87 18.83 8.38
CA PHE A 382 -6.20 19.82 9.22
C PHE A 382 -4.73 20.00 8.83
N HIS A 383 -4.37 21.24 8.50
CA HIS A 383 -2.99 21.67 8.31
C HIS A 383 -2.74 22.95 9.10
N ARG A 384 -1.65 23.01 9.88
CA ARG A 384 -1.41 24.13 10.83
C ARG A 384 -1.23 25.48 10.14
N SER A 385 -0.59 25.48 8.98
CA SER A 385 -0.14 26.72 8.31
C SER A 385 -0.94 27.06 7.05
N PHE A 386 -1.95 26.26 6.70
CA PHE A 386 -2.67 26.42 5.45
C PHE A 386 -4.15 26.13 5.65
N TYR A 387 -5.00 27.03 5.19
CA TYR A 387 -6.43 26.77 5.06
C TYR A 387 -6.75 26.41 3.62
N PRO A 388 -7.57 25.36 3.39
CA PRO A 388 -8.08 25.05 2.07
C PRO A 388 -8.78 26.26 1.46
N GLN A 389 -8.63 26.40 0.14
CA GLN A 389 -9.17 27.53 -0.62
C GLN A 389 -10.00 27.00 -1.78
N ILE A 390 -11.23 27.46 -1.86
CA ILE A 390 -12.16 27.15 -2.94
C ILE A 390 -12.69 28.44 -3.54
N SER A 391 -13.23 28.38 -4.74
CA SER A 391 -13.81 29.52 -5.44
C SER A 391 -15.27 29.23 -5.79
N LEU A 392 -16.11 30.24 -5.64
CA LEU A 392 -17.47 30.25 -6.16
C LEU A 392 -17.41 30.69 -7.63
N MET A 393 -17.63 29.75 -8.55
CA MET A 393 -17.50 29.98 -9.97
C MET A 393 -18.82 29.76 -10.71
N LYS A 394 -19.10 30.61 -11.69
CA LYS A 394 -20.20 30.42 -12.63
C LYS A 394 -19.78 29.42 -13.70
N ILE A 395 -20.47 28.29 -13.78
CA ILE A 395 -20.18 27.20 -14.72
C ILE A 395 -21.50 26.82 -15.39
N ASP A 396 -21.43 26.42 -16.67
CA ASP A 396 -22.56 25.77 -17.34
C ASP A 396 -23.00 24.51 -16.55
N VAL A 397 -24.31 24.33 -16.41
CA VAL A 397 -24.89 23.32 -15.51
C VAL A 397 -24.57 21.90 -15.99
N ASP A 398 -24.62 21.66 -17.30
CA ASP A 398 -24.33 20.34 -17.86
C ASP A 398 -22.85 19.99 -17.71
N GLU A 399 -21.97 20.97 -17.93
CA GLU A 399 -20.53 20.84 -17.70
C GLU A 399 -20.20 20.61 -16.23
N ALA A 400 -20.82 21.35 -15.30
CA ALA A 400 -20.62 21.17 -13.87
C ALA A 400 -21.05 19.77 -13.43
N HIS A 401 -22.21 19.29 -13.87
CA HIS A 401 -22.68 17.93 -13.56
C HIS A 401 -21.78 16.84 -14.14
N LEU A 402 -21.23 17.03 -15.34
CA LEU A 402 -20.22 16.13 -15.89
C LEU A 402 -18.97 16.07 -15.01
N ARG A 403 -18.41 17.24 -14.63
CA ARG A 403 -17.23 17.31 -13.75
C ARG A 403 -17.47 16.68 -12.39
N MET A 404 -18.63 16.89 -11.79
CA MET A 404 -19.03 16.25 -10.52
C MET A 404 -19.09 14.73 -10.66
N ARG A 405 -19.65 14.20 -11.75
CA ARG A 405 -19.68 12.76 -12.03
C ARG A 405 -18.28 12.17 -12.21
N THR A 406 -17.42 12.83 -12.98
CA THR A 406 -16.02 12.41 -13.18
C THR A 406 -15.24 12.41 -11.87
N MET A 407 -15.41 13.46 -11.06
CA MET A 407 -14.81 13.58 -9.73
C MET A 407 -15.30 12.46 -8.80
N ALA A 408 -16.61 12.18 -8.76
CA ALA A 408 -17.18 11.12 -7.93
C ALA A 408 -16.65 9.74 -8.36
N PHE A 409 -16.53 9.51 -9.67
CA PHE A 409 -15.95 8.28 -10.22
C PHE A 409 -14.50 8.10 -9.77
N ASN A 410 -13.65 9.13 -9.91
CA ASN A 410 -12.24 9.05 -9.50
C ASN A 410 -12.09 8.80 -8.00
N GLN A 411 -12.92 9.44 -7.16
CA GLN A 411 -12.94 9.19 -5.72
C GLN A 411 -13.31 7.75 -5.41
N LYS A 412 -14.38 7.21 -6.02
CA LYS A 412 -14.75 5.80 -5.84
C LYS A 412 -13.66 4.84 -6.34
N PHE A 413 -12.97 5.18 -7.43
CA PHE A 413 -11.85 4.41 -7.95
C PHE A 413 -10.66 4.37 -6.97
N ILE A 414 -10.30 5.52 -6.37
CA ILE A 414 -9.31 5.61 -5.31
C ILE A 414 -9.72 4.75 -4.10
N GLU A 415 -10.96 4.90 -3.62
CA GLU A 415 -11.46 4.13 -2.48
C GLU A 415 -11.46 2.63 -2.75
N CYS A 416 -11.86 2.19 -3.95
CA CYS A 416 -11.73 0.78 -4.37
C CYS A 416 -10.28 0.30 -4.27
N GLY A 417 -9.32 1.12 -4.70
CA GLY A 417 -7.89 0.82 -4.58
C GLY A 417 -7.43 0.66 -3.13
N LYS A 418 -7.88 1.52 -2.22
CA LYS A 418 -7.60 1.41 -0.77
C LYS A 418 -8.22 0.15 -0.16
N VAL A 419 -9.49 -0.13 -0.49
CA VAL A 419 -10.19 -1.33 -0.01
C VAL A 419 -9.50 -2.59 -0.51
N LEU A 420 -9.13 -2.64 -1.79
CA LEU A 420 -8.38 -3.75 -2.37
C LEU A 420 -7.01 -3.91 -1.72
N LEU A 421 -6.29 -2.81 -1.45
CA LEU A 421 -5.00 -2.85 -0.75
C LEU A 421 -5.13 -3.52 0.62
N THR A 422 -6.13 -3.14 1.40
CA THR A 422 -6.40 -3.75 2.72
C THR A 422 -6.89 -5.20 2.58
N TYR A 423 -7.84 -5.45 1.69
CA TYR A 423 -8.44 -6.76 1.45
C TYR A 423 -7.40 -7.79 1.01
N ASP A 424 -6.64 -7.51 -0.04
CA ASP A 424 -5.68 -8.45 -0.60
C ASP A 424 -4.50 -8.67 0.37
N SER A 425 -4.09 -7.63 1.10
CA SER A 425 -3.10 -7.78 2.17
C SER A 425 -3.61 -8.72 3.26
N LEU A 426 -4.87 -8.59 3.69
CA LEU A 426 -5.48 -9.47 4.70
C LEU A 426 -5.67 -10.89 4.18
N LYS A 427 -6.18 -11.06 2.96
CA LYS A 427 -6.50 -12.35 2.34
C LYS A 427 -5.29 -13.25 2.19
N HIS A 428 -4.16 -12.69 1.80
CA HIS A 428 -2.92 -13.43 1.56
C HIS A 428 -1.95 -13.38 2.76
N SER A 429 -2.46 -12.99 3.94
CA SER A 429 -1.67 -12.97 5.18
C SER A 429 -1.29 -14.39 5.61
N VAL A 430 -0.09 -14.55 6.16
CA VAL A 430 0.28 -15.79 6.85
C VAL A 430 -0.61 -15.99 8.09
N PRO A 431 -1.04 -17.22 8.43
CA PRO A 431 -2.00 -17.46 9.50
C PRO A 431 -1.62 -16.82 10.85
N ALA A 432 -0.32 -16.81 11.18
CA ALA A 432 0.19 -16.27 12.44
C ALA A 432 -0.07 -14.77 12.66
N VAL A 433 -0.27 -13.97 11.59
CA VAL A 433 -0.50 -12.52 11.70
C VAL A 433 -1.97 -12.14 11.50
N ILE A 434 -2.84 -13.08 11.11
CA ILE A 434 -4.25 -12.81 10.83
C ILE A 434 -4.97 -12.23 12.06
N PRO A 435 -4.89 -12.82 13.28
CA PRO A 435 -5.60 -12.29 14.44
C PRO A 435 -5.21 -10.84 14.76
N GLN A 436 -3.91 -10.52 14.70
CA GLN A 436 -3.39 -9.18 14.91
C GLN A 436 -3.94 -8.18 13.88
N ARG A 437 -4.04 -8.58 12.61
CA ARG A 437 -4.56 -7.72 11.54
C ARG A 437 -6.06 -7.49 11.67
N ILE A 438 -6.83 -8.52 12.02
CA ILE A 438 -8.27 -8.39 12.27
C ILE A 438 -8.53 -7.47 13.46
N PHE A 439 -7.79 -7.67 14.56
CA PHE A 439 -7.88 -6.81 15.74
C PHE A 439 -7.58 -5.35 15.39
N PHE A 440 -6.49 -5.10 14.65
CA PHE A 440 -6.12 -3.77 14.18
C PHE A 440 -7.25 -3.13 13.35
N LEU A 441 -7.76 -3.84 12.33
CA LEU A 441 -8.82 -3.29 11.48
C LEU A 441 -10.10 -3.02 12.26
N HIS A 442 -10.48 -3.93 13.16
CA HIS A 442 -11.65 -3.74 14.00
C HIS A 442 -11.52 -2.48 14.87
N ASP A 443 -10.44 -2.40 15.65
CA ASP A 443 -10.17 -1.25 16.53
C ASP A 443 -10.17 0.07 15.75
N GLU A 444 -9.52 0.10 14.60
CA GLU A 444 -9.45 1.26 13.74
C GLU A 444 -10.82 1.68 13.18
N PHE A 445 -11.63 0.72 12.71
CA PHE A 445 -12.95 1.03 12.15
C PHE A 445 -13.96 1.48 13.20
N THR A 446 -13.96 0.88 14.40
CA THR A 446 -14.86 1.27 15.48
C THR A 446 -14.68 2.74 15.88
N HIS A 447 -13.46 3.26 15.82
CA HIS A 447 -13.14 4.64 16.19
C HIS A 447 -13.16 5.62 15.01
N LEU A 448 -13.47 5.15 13.79
CA LEU A 448 -13.41 5.98 12.60
C LEU A 448 -14.74 6.70 12.38
N PRO A 449 -14.81 8.05 12.42
CA PRO A 449 -16.08 8.79 12.27
C PRO A 449 -16.77 8.58 10.92
N SER A 450 -16.00 8.20 9.91
CA SER A 450 -16.51 7.93 8.56
C SER A 450 -16.97 6.49 8.36
N PHE A 451 -16.76 5.58 9.32
CA PHE A 451 -17.23 4.20 9.23
C PHE A 451 -18.55 4.01 10.00
N PRO A 452 -19.58 3.34 9.44
CA PRO A 452 -19.63 2.72 8.12
C PRO A 452 -20.03 3.66 6.98
N ARG A 453 -20.31 4.95 7.24
CA ARG A 453 -20.82 5.92 6.25
C ARG A 453 -20.10 5.86 4.90
N LYS A 454 -18.78 5.95 4.87
CA LYS A 454 -17.97 6.00 3.64
C LYS A 454 -18.07 4.71 2.82
N SER A 455 -18.18 3.56 3.50
CA SER A 455 -18.41 2.28 2.81
C SER A 455 -19.76 2.24 2.09
N LEU A 456 -20.75 2.97 2.61
CA LEU A 456 -22.13 3.00 2.12
C LEU A 456 -22.48 4.25 1.31
N GLU A 457 -21.62 5.25 1.20
CA GLU A 457 -21.85 6.46 0.40
C GLU A 457 -22.08 6.16 -1.09
N THR A 458 -23.19 6.63 -1.66
CA THR A 458 -23.58 6.41 -3.08
C THR A 458 -23.84 7.72 -3.81
N CYS A 459 -24.04 7.61 -5.12
CA CYS A 459 -24.26 8.74 -6.01
C CYS A 459 -25.60 8.65 -6.75
N PHE A 460 -26.68 8.18 -6.11
CA PHE A 460 -27.97 7.89 -6.75
C PHE A 460 -28.51 9.00 -7.66
N GLY A 461 -28.34 10.28 -7.27
CA GLY A 461 -28.78 11.42 -8.06
C GLY A 461 -27.97 11.71 -9.32
N MET A 462 -26.86 11.00 -9.54
CA MET A 462 -25.86 11.29 -10.59
C MET A 462 -25.70 10.17 -11.63
N TYR A 463 -26.58 9.16 -11.66
CA TYR A 463 -26.48 8.04 -12.62
C TYR A 463 -27.04 8.32 -14.00
N ASN A 464 -27.78 9.42 -14.16
CA ASN A 464 -28.30 9.83 -15.45
C ASN A 464 -27.31 10.76 -16.16
N GLY A 465 -27.30 10.71 -17.50
CA GLY A 465 -26.47 11.58 -18.34
C GLY A 465 -25.04 11.04 -18.58
N PRO A 466 -24.18 11.84 -19.22
CA PRO A 466 -22.81 11.44 -19.56
C PRO A 466 -22.00 11.00 -18.34
N MET A 467 -21.28 9.87 -18.44
CA MET A 467 -20.55 9.20 -17.33
C MET A 467 -21.42 8.60 -16.22
N GLY A 468 -22.76 8.68 -16.31
CA GLY A 468 -23.66 8.21 -15.26
C GLY A 468 -23.65 6.68 -15.08
N CYS A 469 -23.66 5.93 -16.19
CA CYS A 469 -23.61 4.47 -16.16
C CYS A 469 -22.26 3.95 -15.62
N GLU A 470 -21.15 4.59 -16.01
CA GLU A 470 -19.82 4.25 -15.53
C GLU A 470 -19.66 4.54 -14.03
N LEU A 471 -20.23 5.66 -13.55
CA LEU A 471 -20.30 5.97 -12.13
C LEU A 471 -21.13 4.94 -11.36
N GLN A 472 -22.29 4.54 -11.90
CA GLN A 472 -23.13 3.51 -11.29
C GLN A 472 -22.38 2.17 -11.18
N ALA A 473 -21.68 1.75 -12.24
CA ALA A 473 -20.89 0.53 -12.23
C ALA A 473 -19.73 0.60 -11.21
N MET A 474 -19.06 1.76 -11.12
CA MET A 474 -18.00 1.97 -10.14
C MET A 474 -18.53 1.94 -8.70
N ASP A 475 -19.71 2.50 -8.44
CA ASP A 475 -20.32 2.45 -7.11
C ASP A 475 -20.70 1.01 -6.71
N ALA A 476 -21.29 0.24 -7.64
CA ALA A 476 -21.57 -1.18 -7.42
C ALA A 476 -20.29 -1.98 -7.13
N MET A 477 -19.20 -1.73 -7.87
CA MET A 477 -17.89 -2.32 -7.59
C MET A 477 -17.37 -1.95 -6.20
N HIS A 478 -17.45 -0.68 -5.83
CA HIS A 478 -17.05 -0.20 -4.50
C HIS A 478 -17.80 -0.94 -3.40
N LYS A 479 -19.12 -1.10 -3.52
CA LYS A 479 -19.95 -1.86 -2.54
C LYS A 479 -19.58 -3.33 -2.49
N HIS A 480 -19.36 -3.94 -3.65
CA HIS A 480 -18.94 -5.34 -3.72
C HIS A 480 -17.59 -5.59 -3.02
N LEU A 481 -16.64 -4.65 -3.15
CA LEU A 481 -15.34 -4.74 -2.50
C LEU A 481 -15.43 -4.59 -0.98
N TRP A 482 -16.24 -3.65 -0.49
CA TRP A 482 -16.51 -3.54 0.95
C TRP A 482 -17.18 -4.80 1.50
N ALA A 483 -18.17 -5.36 0.80
CA ALA A 483 -18.80 -6.61 1.20
C ALA A 483 -17.80 -7.77 1.25
N LYS A 484 -16.85 -7.84 0.30
CA LYS A 484 -15.75 -8.83 0.33
C LYS A 484 -14.85 -8.65 1.54
N LEU A 485 -14.42 -7.41 1.83
CA LEU A 485 -13.57 -7.13 2.98
C LEU A 485 -14.24 -7.53 4.30
N MET A 486 -15.51 -7.14 4.47
CA MET A 486 -16.28 -7.48 5.66
C MET A 486 -16.47 -8.99 5.81
N ALA A 487 -16.81 -9.70 4.73
CA ALA A 487 -16.95 -11.16 4.73
C ALA A 487 -15.65 -11.86 5.17
N ASP A 488 -14.51 -11.50 4.58
CA ASP A 488 -13.20 -12.03 4.95
C ASP A 488 -12.80 -11.67 6.39
N MET A 489 -13.22 -10.49 6.89
CA MET A 489 -13.00 -10.11 8.28
C MET A 489 -13.83 -10.98 9.23
N PHE A 490 -15.12 -11.18 8.96
CA PHE A 490 -15.99 -12.02 9.79
C PHE A 490 -15.50 -13.47 9.86
N GLU A 491 -15.08 -14.04 8.74
CA GLU A 491 -14.55 -15.42 8.67
C GLU A 491 -13.30 -15.61 9.56
N LYS A 492 -12.46 -14.58 9.66
CA LYS A 492 -11.17 -14.62 10.37
C LYS A 492 -11.24 -14.05 11.79
N MET A 493 -12.39 -13.52 12.20
CA MET A 493 -12.57 -12.90 13.51
C MET A 493 -12.79 -13.97 14.57
N GLU A 494 -12.13 -13.84 15.73
CA GLU A 494 -12.34 -14.76 16.85
C GLU A 494 -13.63 -14.46 17.60
N ASN A 495 -14.35 -15.51 18.02
CA ASN A 495 -15.66 -15.40 18.68
C ASN A 495 -15.62 -14.73 20.06
N ALA A 496 -14.46 -14.56 20.68
CA ALA A 496 -14.36 -14.21 22.11
C ALA A 496 -14.34 -12.70 22.40
N PHE A 497 -14.05 -11.83 21.43
CA PHE A 497 -13.55 -10.48 21.77
C PHE A 497 -14.40 -9.27 21.33
N MET A 498 -15.43 -9.40 20.47
CA MET A 498 -15.91 -8.22 19.72
C MET A 498 -17.43 -8.12 19.50
N PHE A 499 -18.27 -8.40 20.50
CA PHE A 499 -19.74 -8.38 20.28
C PHE A 499 -20.37 -6.98 20.29
N GLY A 500 -19.82 -6.01 21.02
CA GLY A 500 -20.45 -4.69 21.21
C GLY A 500 -20.60 -3.89 19.92
N ASP A 501 -19.54 -3.86 19.10
CA ASP A 501 -19.47 -3.01 17.91
C ASP A 501 -19.73 -3.77 16.60
N LEU A 502 -19.97 -5.09 16.67
CA LEU A 502 -20.15 -5.94 15.50
C LEU A 502 -21.28 -5.43 14.60
N HIS A 503 -22.31 -4.84 15.19
CA HIS A 503 -23.43 -4.23 14.46
C HIS A 503 -22.98 -3.18 13.43
N LEU A 504 -21.91 -2.42 13.68
CA LEU A 504 -21.35 -1.43 12.73
C LEU A 504 -20.85 -2.11 11.45
N PHE A 505 -20.18 -3.25 11.59
CA PHE A 505 -19.66 -4.04 10.47
C PHE A 505 -20.79 -4.74 9.71
N ILE A 506 -21.78 -5.28 10.43
CA ILE A 506 -22.96 -5.91 9.83
C ILE A 506 -23.76 -4.88 9.02
N ASN A 507 -23.83 -3.64 9.51
CA ASN A 507 -24.49 -2.54 8.81
C ASN A 507 -23.88 -2.23 7.44
N VAL A 508 -22.59 -2.53 7.22
CA VAL A 508 -21.98 -2.46 5.88
C VAL A 508 -22.66 -3.47 4.95
N ILE A 509 -22.79 -4.74 5.36
CA ILE A 509 -23.47 -5.75 4.55
C ILE A 509 -24.95 -5.39 4.36
N ASN A 510 -25.64 -4.99 5.42
CA ASN A 510 -27.05 -4.56 5.36
C ASN A 510 -27.26 -3.44 4.35
N GLY A 511 -26.44 -2.39 4.43
CA GLY A 511 -26.51 -1.26 3.50
C GLY A 511 -26.26 -1.69 2.07
N VAL A 512 -25.25 -2.53 1.81
CA VAL A 512 -24.97 -3.04 0.47
C VAL A 512 -26.16 -3.83 -0.09
N VAL A 513 -26.83 -4.67 0.72
CA VAL A 513 -28.04 -5.38 0.29
C VAL A 513 -29.16 -4.39 -0.06
N LEU A 514 -29.42 -3.39 0.79
CA LEU A 514 -30.48 -2.41 0.54
C LEU A 514 -30.27 -1.61 -0.75
N MET A 515 -29.00 -1.32 -1.09
CA MET A 515 -28.66 -0.48 -2.24
C MET A 515 -28.55 -1.26 -3.55
N HIS A 516 -28.20 -2.55 -3.49
CA HIS A 516 -27.91 -3.38 -4.67
C HIS A 516 -28.60 -4.75 -4.59
N CYS A 517 -29.81 -4.83 -4.03
CA CYS A 517 -30.59 -6.06 -3.96
C CYS A 517 -30.93 -6.63 -5.34
N GLU A 518 -30.98 -5.79 -6.38
CA GLU A 518 -31.24 -6.19 -7.76
C GLU A 518 -30.02 -6.84 -8.44
N ASP A 519 -28.80 -6.61 -7.94
CA ASP A 519 -27.59 -7.24 -8.46
C ASP A 519 -27.42 -8.63 -7.83
N VAL A 520 -27.69 -9.67 -8.62
CA VAL A 520 -27.64 -11.07 -8.18
C VAL A 520 -26.26 -11.49 -7.64
N ILE A 521 -25.17 -10.92 -8.15
CA ILE A 521 -23.81 -11.26 -7.71
C ILE A 521 -23.54 -10.66 -6.33
N ILE A 522 -23.93 -9.39 -6.12
CA ILE A 522 -23.80 -8.70 -4.84
C ILE A 522 -24.73 -9.36 -3.81
N LEU A 523 -26.00 -9.58 -4.17
CA LEU A 523 -26.99 -10.22 -3.29
C LEU A 523 -26.51 -11.60 -2.84
N ARG A 524 -26.04 -12.45 -3.77
CA ARG A 524 -25.51 -13.78 -3.45
C ARG A 524 -24.33 -13.70 -2.46
N ARG A 525 -23.41 -12.75 -2.65
CA ARG A 525 -22.28 -12.54 -1.72
C ARG A 525 -22.78 -12.17 -0.33
N CYS A 526 -23.67 -11.19 -0.22
CA CYS A 526 -24.16 -10.72 1.07
C CYS A 526 -24.96 -11.81 1.80
N MET A 527 -25.82 -12.55 1.09
CA MET A 527 -26.56 -13.67 1.68
C MET A 527 -25.63 -14.78 2.17
N ALA A 528 -24.61 -15.14 1.37
CA ALA A 528 -23.58 -16.09 1.82
C ALA A 528 -22.82 -15.60 3.06
N THR A 529 -22.61 -14.28 3.16
CA THR A 529 -21.95 -13.65 4.32
C THR A 529 -22.84 -13.76 5.56
N TYR A 530 -24.15 -13.48 5.46
CA TYR A 530 -25.09 -13.69 6.58
C TYR A 530 -25.13 -15.12 7.08
N ILE A 531 -25.16 -16.10 6.16
CA ILE A 531 -25.13 -17.52 6.53
C ILE A 531 -23.82 -17.85 7.25
N SER A 532 -22.68 -17.41 6.70
CA SER A 532 -21.37 -17.65 7.29
C SER A 532 -21.26 -17.05 8.69
N MET A 533 -21.76 -15.82 8.88
CA MET A 533 -21.83 -15.17 10.18
C MET A 533 -22.71 -15.92 11.17
N ALA A 534 -23.88 -16.39 10.74
CA ALA A 534 -24.80 -17.13 11.62
C ALA A 534 -24.20 -18.44 12.12
N VAL A 535 -23.41 -19.12 11.28
CA VAL A 535 -22.66 -20.33 11.65
C VAL A 535 -21.48 -20.00 12.55
N HIS A 536 -20.68 -18.98 12.18
CA HIS A 536 -19.45 -18.64 12.87
C HIS A 536 -19.70 -18.04 14.25
N PHE A 537 -20.60 -17.06 14.34
CA PHE A 537 -21.01 -16.40 15.58
C PHE A 537 -22.26 -17.05 16.19
N ASN A 538 -22.27 -18.38 16.28
CA ASN A 538 -23.43 -19.16 16.71
C ASN A 538 -24.06 -18.70 18.04
N THR A 539 -23.26 -18.34 19.04
CA THR A 539 -23.73 -17.84 20.34
C THR A 539 -24.49 -16.51 20.21
N LEU A 540 -24.00 -15.61 19.36
CA LEU A 540 -24.67 -14.34 19.08
C LEU A 540 -25.99 -14.59 18.35
N PHE A 541 -25.98 -15.45 17.32
CA PHE A 541 -27.16 -15.73 16.51
C PHE A 541 -28.20 -16.60 17.22
N ALA A 542 -27.82 -17.36 18.24
CA ALA A 542 -28.75 -18.07 19.11
C ALA A 542 -29.59 -17.13 20.01
N THR A 543 -29.14 -15.90 20.22
CA THR A 543 -29.80 -14.93 21.12
C THR A 543 -30.40 -13.76 20.35
N GLN A 544 -29.55 -12.93 19.73
CA GLN A 544 -29.97 -11.65 19.14
C GLN A 544 -29.44 -11.39 17.72
N GLY A 545 -28.54 -12.21 17.19
CA GLY A 545 -27.88 -11.96 15.90
C GLY A 545 -28.85 -11.85 14.73
N PHE A 546 -29.96 -12.59 14.72
CA PHE A 546 -30.96 -12.50 13.65
C PHE A 546 -31.68 -11.14 13.62
N PHE A 547 -31.80 -10.43 14.74
CA PHE A 547 -32.35 -9.06 14.75
C PHE A 547 -31.48 -8.08 13.98
N LEU A 548 -30.19 -8.38 13.80
CA LEU A 548 -29.25 -7.52 13.07
C LEU A 548 -29.34 -7.66 11.55
N ILE A 549 -29.92 -8.76 11.03
CA ILE A 549 -29.94 -9.05 9.58
C ILE A 549 -31.34 -9.26 9.00
N MET A 550 -32.28 -9.83 9.76
CA MET A 550 -33.62 -10.17 9.24
C MET A 550 -34.43 -8.95 8.79
N PRO A 551 -34.44 -7.80 9.49
CA PRO A 551 -35.16 -6.62 9.00
C PRO A 551 -34.72 -6.18 7.60
N THR A 552 -33.43 -6.27 7.31
CA THR A 552 -32.88 -5.96 5.99
C THR A 552 -33.35 -6.95 4.93
N ILE A 553 -33.25 -8.26 5.23
CA ILE A 553 -33.66 -9.32 4.30
C ILE A 553 -35.16 -9.19 3.97
N LEU A 554 -36.00 -9.01 4.99
CA LEU A 554 -37.45 -8.88 4.84
C LEU A 554 -37.88 -7.60 4.12
N ARG A 555 -37.05 -6.56 4.14
CA ARG A 555 -37.30 -5.32 3.37
C ARG A 555 -36.95 -5.47 1.90
N CYS A 556 -35.98 -6.32 1.58
CA CYS A 556 -35.54 -6.57 0.21
C CYS A 556 -36.37 -7.63 -0.51
N TYR A 557 -36.91 -8.60 0.25
CA TYR A 557 -37.91 -9.56 -0.21
C TYR A 557 -39.27 -8.88 -0.34
#